data_AF-A0AAD5ZUA7-F1
#
_entry.id   AF-A0AAD5ZUA7-F1
#
_cell.length_a   1.000
_cell.length_b   1.000
_cell.length_c   1.000
_cell.angle_alpha   90.00
_cell.angle_beta   90.00
_cell.angle_gamma   90.00
#
_symmetry.space_group_name_H-M   'P 1'
#
loop_
_entity.id
_entity.type
_entity.pdbx_description
1 polymer ?
#
loop_
_entity_poly.entity_id
_entity_poly.type
_entity_poly.pdbx_seq_one_letter_code
_entity_poly.pdbx_strand_id
1 'polypeptide(L)'
;MESRRKEERWSLEGKTALVTGGSKGIGRGIVEELAAFGVRVNNVGVGGVKSAIEITTEDYSSCMALNLESNFHLSQLAYPLLKASGRGNVVNISSIAGVGGAPLVAHYASAKGAVIQLTKTLAYEWAKNMIGVNCIAPGQLILL
;
A
#
# COMPACT_ATOMS: atom_id res chain seq x y z
N MET A 1 32.59 12.89 -7.82
CA MET A 1 31.39 13.75 -7.71
C MET A 1 30.12 13.03 -8.15
N GLU A 2 30.14 12.25 -9.24
CA GLU A 2 28.96 11.52 -9.75
C GLU A 2 28.47 10.39 -8.82
N SER A 3 29.37 9.63 -8.17
CA SER A 3 28.98 8.54 -7.27
C SER A 3 28.31 9.04 -5.98
N ARG A 4 28.86 10.10 -5.38
CA ARG A 4 28.35 10.73 -4.14
C ARG A 4 26.95 11.36 -4.34
N ARG A 5 26.68 11.96 -5.51
CA ARG A 5 25.32 12.41 -5.91
C ARG A 5 24.33 11.26 -6.12
N LYS A 6 24.81 10.09 -6.55
CA LYS A 6 23.99 8.89 -6.70
C LYS A 6 23.59 8.37 -5.31
N GLU A 7 24.54 8.22 -4.40
CA GLU A 7 24.28 7.78 -3.01
C GLU A 7 23.28 8.70 -2.28
N GLU A 8 23.40 10.02 -2.43
CA GLU A 8 22.43 10.98 -1.87
C GLU A 8 21.03 10.88 -2.50
N ARG A 9 20.94 10.54 -3.80
CA ARG A 9 19.66 10.41 -4.52
C ARG A 9 18.88 9.17 -4.11
N TRP A 10 19.56 8.09 -3.72
CA TRP A 10 18.95 6.81 -3.31
C TRP A 10 18.82 6.66 -1.78
N SER A 11 19.25 7.65 -1.01
CA SER A 11 19.07 7.65 0.44
C SER A 11 17.60 7.82 0.83
N LEU A 12 17.09 6.90 1.66
CA LEU A 12 15.76 6.97 2.27
C LEU A 12 15.82 7.40 3.75
N GLU A 13 16.99 7.83 4.22
CA GLU A 13 17.22 8.30 5.58
C GLU A 13 16.23 9.43 5.94
N GLY A 14 15.55 9.29 7.08
CA GLY A 14 14.57 10.25 7.58
C GLY A 14 13.27 10.32 6.77
N LYS A 15 13.06 9.45 5.78
CA LYS A 15 11.79 9.33 5.05
C LYS A 15 10.80 8.49 5.86
N THR A 16 9.51 8.70 5.62
CA THR A 16 8.43 7.87 6.17
C THR A 16 7.65 7.27 5.02
N ALA A 17 7.34 5.97 5.09
CA ALA A 17 6.51 5.28 4.11
C ALA A 17 5.47 4.41 4.81
N LEU A 18 4.22 4.53 4.39
CA LEU A 18 3.18 3.57 4.74
C LEU A 18 3.19 2.47 3.67
N VAL A 19 3.20 1.19 4.08
CA VAL A 19 3.26 0.00 3.20
C VAL A 19 2.17 -0.98 3.60
N THR A 20 1.09 -1.12 2.83
CA THR A 20 0.07 -2.14 3.14
C THR A 20 0.49 -3.56 2.73
N GLY A 21 -0.01 -4.61 3.41
CA GLY A 21 0.18 -6.03 3.05
C GLY A 21 1.56 -6.64 3.33
N GLY A 22 2.37 -6.02 4.17
CA GLY A 22 3.73 -6.44 4.56
C GLY A 22 3.93 -7.23 5.86
N SER A 23 2.92 -7.95 6.36
CA SER A 23 3.15 -8.92 7.45
C SER A 23 3.80 -10.22 6.94
N LYS A 24 3.73 -10.49 5.63
CA LYS A 24 4.28 -11.68 4.97
C LYS A 24 4.54 -11.45 3.48
N GLY A 25 5.25 -12.37 2.83
CA GLY A 25 5.48 -12.36 1.38
C GLY A 25 6.18 -11.08 0.88
N ILE A 26 5.74 -10.59 -0.30
CA ILE A 26 6.34 -9.42 -0.97
C ILE A 26 6.31 -8.18 -0.06
N GLY A 27 5.18 -7.91 0.58
CA GLY A 27 5.05 -6.73 1.41
C GLY A 27 6.04 -6.75 2.58
N ARG A 28 6.33 -7.94 3.15
CA ARG A 28 7.32 -8.07 4.22
C ARG A 28 8.72 -7.75 3.72
N GLY A 29 9.11 -8.24 2.55
CA GLY A 29 10.38 -7.87 1.92
C GLY A 29 10.49 -6.37 1.65
N ILE A 30 9.38 -5.72 1.22
CA ILE A 30 9.33 -4.26 1.03
C ILE A 30 9.49 -3.53 2.37
N VAL A 31 8.82 -3.99 3.43
CA VAL A 31 8.94 -3.42 4.79
C VAL A 31 10.37 -3.55 5.30
N GLU A 32 10.97 -4.74 5.19
CA GLU A 32 12.31 -5.05 5.67
C GLU A 32 13.37 -4.19 4.94
N GLU A 33 13.29 -4.07 3.61
CA GLU A 33 14.22 -3.22 2.87
C GLU A 33 14.01 -1.73 3.17
N LEU A 34 12.77 -1.23 3.13
CA LEU A 34 12.50 0.17 3.44
C LEU A 34 12.98 0.54 4.86
N ALA A 35 12.78 -0.34 5.84
CA ALA A 35 13.28 -0.15 7.20
C ALA A 35 14.82 -0.16 7.25
N ALA A 36 15.48 -1.06 6.53
CA ALA A 36 16.94 -1.11 6.43
C ALA A 36 17.54 0.18 5.83
N PHE A 37 16.82 0.85 4.93
CA PHE A 37 17.19 2.15 4.37
C PHE A 37 16.73 3.36 5.20
N GLY A 38 16.26 3.16 6.43
CA GLY A 38 15.93 4.23 7.38
C GLY A 38 14.51 4.79 7.29
N VAL A 39 13.60 4.07 6.63
CA VAL A 39 12.19 4.47 6.49
C VAL A 39 11.34 3.97 7.65
N ARG A 40 10.50 4.84 8.20
CA ARG A 40 9.46 4.41 9.16
C ARG A 40 8.32 3.73 8.40
N VAL A 41 8.10 2.43 8.63
CA VAL A 41 7.12 1.60 7.92
C VAL A 41 5.89 1.28 8.77
N ASN A 42 4.69 1.36 8.17
CA ASN A 42 3.43 0.95 8.78
C ASN A 42 2.67 -0.03 7.84
N ASN A 43 2.07 -1.10 8.38
CA ASN A 43 1.70 -2.30 7.62
C ASN A 43 0.33 -2.93 7.94
N VAL A 44 -0.53 -3.19 6.92
CA VAL A 44 -1.81 -3.94 7.03
C VAL A 44 -2.23 -4.65 5.73
N GLY A 45 -2.61 -5.95 5.75
CA GLY A 45 -3.31 -6.62 4.63
C GLY A 45 -3.15 -8.15 4.55
N VAL A 46 -4.25 -8.90 4.29
CA VAL A 46 -4.34 -10.35 4.06
C VAL A 46 -5.58 -10.62 3.17
N GLY A 47 -5.50 -11.63 2.29
CA GLY A 47 -6.62 -12.08 1.45
C GLY A 47 -7.05 -13.53 1.74
N GLY A 48 -8.21 -13.91 1.22
CA GLY A 48 -8.78 -15.26 1.24
C GLY A 48 -9.45 -15.61 -0.09
N VAL A 49 -9.62 -16.90 -0.39
CA VAL A 49 -10.26 -17.41 -1.62
C VAL A 49 -11.63 -17.96 -1.27
N LYS A 50 -12.68 -17.44 -1.92
CA LYS A 50 -14.08 -17.85 -1.71
C LYS A 50 -14.94 -17.51 -2.91
N SER A 51 -15.83 -18.41 -3.32
CA SER A 51 -16.77 -18.17 -4.42
C SER A 51 -17.67 -16.98 -4.12
N ALA A 52 -18.01 -16.18 -5.12
CA ALA A 52 -18.80 -14.96 -4.93
C ALA A 52 -20.17 -15.23 -4.29
N ILE A 53 -20.79 -16.37 -4.62
CA ILE A 53 -22.11 -16.77 -4.07
C ILE A 53 -22.03 -17.30 -2.63
N GLU A 54 -20.82 -17.59 -2.14
CA GLU A 54 -20.57 -18.13 -0.79
C GLU A 54 -20.00 -17.08 0.16
N ILE A 55 -19.65 -15.89 -0.35
CA ILE A 55 -19.16 -14.77 0.46
C ILE A 55 -20.29 -14.29 1.36
N THR A 56 -20.11 -14.41 2.67
CA THR A 56 -21.07 -13.85 3.63
C THR A 56 -20.86 -12.34 3.78
N THR A 57 -21.82 -11.67 4.40
CA THR A 57 -21.71 -10.25 4.77
C THR A 57 -20.50 -10.00 5.67
N GLU A 58 -20.19 -10.93 6.57
CA GLU A 58 -19.06 -10.86 7.49
C GLU A 58 -17.73 -11.04 6.76
N ASP A 59 -17.65 -11.97 5.80
CA ASP A 59 -16.46 -12.14 4.95
C ASP A 59 -16.17 -10.85 4.16
N TYR A 60 -17.22 -10.29 3.54
CA TYR A 60 -17.11 -9.06 2.75
C TYR A 60 -16.67 -7.88 3.63
N SER A 61 -17.40 -7.63 4.72
CA SER A 61 -17.12 -6.53 5.66
C SER A 61 -15.72 -6.64 6.24
N SER A 62 -15.31 -7.83 6.67
CA SER A 62 -13.96 -8.06 7.20
C SER A 62 -12.89 -7.80 6.14
N CYS A 63 -13.11 -8.22 4.89
CA CYS A 63 -12.17 -7.97 3.80
C CYS A 63 -12.06 -6.47 3.48
N MET A 64 -13.17 -5.74 3.44
CA MET A 64 -13.19 -4.30 3.19
C MET A 64 -12.54 -3.51 4.33
N ALA A 65 -12.90 -3.81 5.58
CA ALA A 65 -12.31 -3.19 6.76
C ALA A 65 -10.79 -3.37 6.78
N LEU A 66 -10.34 -4.59 6.49
CA LEU A 66 -8.92 -4.94 6.54
C LEU A 66 -8.12 -4.39 5.36
N ASN A 67 -8.65 -4.36 4.14
CA ASN A 67 -7.88 -3.99 2.94
C ASN A 67 -8.10 -2.55 2.46
N LEU A 68 -9.25 -1.93 2.75
CA LEU A 68 -9.58 -0.58 2.29
C LEU A 68 -9.68 0.42 3.45
N GLU A 69 -10.53 0.15 4.44
CA GLU A 69 -10.79 1.13 5.52
C GLU A 69 -9.53 1.37 6.35
N SER A 70 -8.81 0.31 6.69
CA SER A 70 -7.50 0.41 7.35
C SER A 70 -6.52 1.29 6.56
N ASN A 71 -6.45 1.13 5.24
CA ASN A 71 -5.57 1.90 4.35
C ASN A 71 -5.96 3.38 4.37
N PHE A 72 -7.25 3.68 4.30
CA PHE A 72 -7.77 5.04 4.37
C PHE A 72 -7.45 5.71 5.71
N HIS A 73 -7.83 5.08 6.83
CA HIS A 73 -7.64 5.65 8.16
C HIS A 73 -6.16 5.78 8.54
N LEU A 74 -5.31 4.81 8.18
CA LEU A 74 -3.87 4.94 8.39
C LEU A 74 -3.27 6.07 7.56
N SER A 75 -3.73 6.26 6.32
CA SER A 75 -3.31 7.39 5.50
C SER A 75 -3.69 8.72 6.17
N GLN A 76 -4.94 8.82 6.66
CA GLN A 76 -5.43 10.01 7.35
C GLN A 76 -4.62 10.32 8.62
N LEU A 77 -4.32 9.30 9.43
CA LEU A 77 -3.50 9.43 10.65
C LEU A 77 -2.03 9.78 10.33
N ALA A 78 -1.50 9.29 9.21
CA ALA A 78 -0.14 9.58 8.77
C ALA A 78 0.00 10.99 8.18
N TYR A 79 -1.07 11.58 7.65
CA TYR A 79 -1.02 12.87 6.94
C TYR A 79 -0.30 14.00 7.70
N PRO A 80 -0.56 14.27 9.00
CA PRO A 80 0.15 15.32 9.72
C PRO A 80 1.66 15.08 9.80
N LEU A 81 2.08 13.83 9.99
CA LEU A 81 3.49 13.44 10.06
C LEU A 81 4.16 13.54 8.69
N LEU A 82 3.48 13.07 7.64
CA LEU A 82 3.95 13.16 6.26
C LEU A 82 4.11 14.62 5.82
N LYS A 83 3.16 15.48 6.19
CA LYS A 83 3.22 16.92 5.92
C LYS A 83 4.37 17.58 6.69
N ALA A 84 4.53 17.26 7.98
CA ALA A 84 5.62 17.79 8.81
C ALA A 84 7.02 17.38 8.30
N SER A 85 7.12 16.23 7.61
CA SER A 85 8.39 15.79 7.02
C SER A 85 8.88 16.65 5.84
N GLY A 86 8.05 17.55 5.31
CA GLY A 86 8.36 18.42 4.17
C GLY A 86 8.43 17.71 2.81
N ARG A 87 8.60 16.38 2.77
CA ARG A 87 8.55 15.56 1.55
C ARG A 87 8.16 14.12 1.83
N GLY A 88 6.89 13.90 2.14
CA GLY A 88 6.33 12.60 2.52
C GLY A 88 6.09 11.68 1.32
N ASN A 89 6.06 10.37 1.55
CA ASN A 89 5.69 9.39 0.53
C ASN A 89 4.79 8.29 1.12
N VAL A 90 3.84 7.80 0.33
CA VAL A 90 2.94 6.69 0.68
C VAL A 90 2.95 5.68 -0.46
N VAL A 91 3.03 4.40 -0.12
CA VAL A 91 2.99 3.30 -1.09
C VAL A 91 1.92 2.30 -0.68
N ASN A 92 0.79 2.32 -1.39
CA ASN A 92 -0.30 1.39 -1.16
C ASN A 92 -0.11 0.11 -1.98
N ILE A 93 -0.31 -1.05 -1.38
CA ILE A 93 -0.22 -2.34 -2.05
C ILE A 93 -1.63 -2.83 -2.41
N SER A 94 -1.91 -2.81 -3.72
CA SER A 94 -3.09 -3.39 -4.33
C SER A 94 -2.81 -4.83 -4.80
N SER A 95 -3.35 -5.23 -5.95
CA SER A 95 -3.20 -6.53 -6.61
C SER A 95 -3.62 -6.38 -8.07
N ILE A 96 -3.08 -7.20 -8.97
CA ILE A 96 -3.59 -7.31 -10.35
C ILE A 96 -5.08 -7.68 -10.38
N ALA A 97 -5.58 -8.41 -9.37
CA ALA A 97 -7.00 -8.69 -9.19
C ALA A 97 -7.84 -7.42 -8.97
N GLY A 98 -7.25 -6.35 -8.42
CA GLY A 98 -7.90 -5.05 -8.30
C GLY A 98 -7.92 -4.24 -9.60
N VAL A 99 -7.09 -4.61 -10.59
CA VAL A 99 -7.05 -3.97 -11.91
C VAL A 99 -8.03 -4.64 -12.86
N GLY A 100 -7.99 -5.97 -12.94
CA GLY A 100 -8.75 -6.75 -13.95
C GLY A 100 -9.77 -7.74 -13.39
N GLY A 101 -9.88 -7.88 -12.07
CA GLY A 101 -10.67 -8.94 -11.45
C GLY A 101 -9.94 -10.29 -11.47
N ALA A 102 -10.42 -11.22 -10.64
CA ALA A 102 -10.01 -12.62 -10.64
C ALA A 102 -11.13 -13.50 -10.05
N PRO A 103 -11.27 -14.76 -10.49
CA PRO A 103 -12.28 -15.67 -9.95
C PRO A 103 -12.03 -15.95 -8.47
N LEU A 104 -13.11 -16.23 -7.72
CA LEU A 104 -13.08 -16.62 -6.31
C LEU A 104 -12.50 -15.57 -5.34
N VAL A 105 -12.40 -14.31 -5.76
CA VAL A 105 -11.87 -13.23 -4.93
C VAL A 105 -12.66 -11.93 -5.07
N ALA A 106 -13.97 -12.00 -5.32
CA ALA A 106 -14.80 -10.82 -5.63
C ALA A 106 -14.65 -9.68 -4.59
N HIS A 107 -14.90 -9.96 -3.31
CA HIS A 107 -14.67 -9.02 -2.19
C HIS A 107 -13.24 -8.44 -2.15
N TYR A 108 -12.21 -9.29 -2.29
CA TYR A 108 -10.81 -8.87 -2.28
C TYR A 108 -10.44 -8.01 -3.50
N ALA A 109 -10.86 -8.41 -4.71
CA ALA A 109 -10.67 -7.67 -5.94
C ALA A 109 -11.34 -6.28 -5.85
N SER A 110 -12.57 -6.21 -5.33
CA SER A 110 -13.27 -4.94 -5.07
C SER A 110 -12.48 -4.04 -4.11
N ALA A 111 -12.05 -4.58 -2.96
CA ALA A 111 -11.25 -3.82 -2.00
C ALA A 111 -9.94 -3.31 -2.61
N LYS A 112 -9.23 -4.15 -3.38
CA LYS A 112 -7.96 -3.79 -4.01
C LYS A 112 -8.13 -2.80 -5.17
N GLY A 113 -9.23 -2.89 -5.92
CA GLY A 113 -9.62 -1.89 -6.91
C GLY A 113 -9.92 -0.53 -6.26
N ALA A 114 -10.61 -0.54 -5.12
CA ALA A 114 -10.88 0.68 -4.35
C ALA A 114 -9.58 1.32 -3.84
N VAL A 115 -8.58 0.54 -3.40
CA VAL A 115 -7.26 1.05 -3.00
C VAL A 115 -6.55 1.78 -4.16
N ILE A 116 -6.69 1.32 -5.41
CA ILE A 116 -6.11 1.99 -6.58
C ILE A 116 -6.76 3.37 -6.77
N GLN A 117 -8.09 3.45 -6.67
CA GLN A 117 -8.81 4.72 -6.81
C GLN A 117 -8.49 5.67 -5.65
N LEU A 118 -8.51 5.16 -4.41
CA LEU A 118 -8.10 5.91 -3.23
C LEU A 118 -6.72 6.53 -3.40
N THR A 119 -5.75 5.74 -3.91
CA THR A 119 -4.39 6.22 -4.13
C THR A 119 -4.35 7.41 -5.10
N LYS A 120 -5.08 7.33 -6.21
CA LYS A 120 -5.16 8.43 -7.18
C LYS A 120 -5.75 9.69 -6.54
N THR A 121 -6.84 9.55 -5.80
CA THR A 121 -7.49 10.66 -5.11
C THR A 121 -6.53 11.33 -4.12
N LEU A 122 -5.89 10.55 -3.24
CA LEU A 122 -4.95 11.11 -2.26
C LEU A 122 -3.72 11.75 -2.93
N ALA A 123 -3.23 11.18 -4.03
CA ALA A 123 -2.13 11.78 -4.79
C ALA A 123 -2.50 13.19 -5.30
N TYR A 124 -3.70 13.36 -5.85
CA TYR A 124 -4.17 14.68 -6.29
C TYR A 124 -4.34 15.65 -5.12
N GLU A 125 -4.96 15.21 -4.02
CA GLU A 125 -5.25 16.06 -2.87
C GLU A 125 -3.99 16.53 -2.14
N TRP A 126 -2.98 15.66 -2.03
CA TRP A 126 -1.82 15.87 -1.17
C TRP A 126 -0.58 16.36 -1.91
N ALA A 127 -0.62 16.44 -3.24
CA ALA A 127 0.48 16.96 -4.07
C ALA A 127 0.93 18.36 -3.63
N LYS A 128 -0.01 19.25 -3.27
CA LYS A 128 0.28 20.60 -2.75
C LYS A 128 1.09 20.63 -1.45
N ASN A 129 1.15 19.50 -0.75
CA ASN A 129 1.91 19.33 0.48
C ASN A 129 3.21 18.55 0.27
N MET A 130 3.66 18.39 -0.98
CA MET A 130 4.86 17.63 -1.34
C MET A 130 4.81 16.17 -0.87
N ILE A 131 3.60 15.59 -0.81
CA ILE A 131 3.39 14.18 -0.45
C ILE A 131 3.09 13.40 -1.72
N GLY A 132 3.98 12.47 -2.08
CA GLY A 132 3.74 11.51 -3.16
C GLY A 132 2.92 10.32 -2.66
N VAL A 133 1.88 9.92 -3.38
CA VAL A 133 1.09 8.71 -3.07
C VAL A 133 1.09 7.83 -4.31
N ASN A 134 1.61 6.61 -4.18
CA ASN A 134 1.72 5.65 -5.28
C ASN A 134 1.09 4.32 -4.89
N CYS A 135 0.67 3.55 -5.90
CA CYS A 135 0.12 2.22 -5.71
C CYS A 135 0.92 1.20 -6.51
N ILE A 136 1.24 0.08 -5.88
CA ILE A 136 1.84 -1.09 -6.53
C ILE A 136 0.76 -2.18 -6.58
N ALA A 137 0.55 -2.78 -7.75
CA ALA A 137 -0.39 -3.88 -7.96
C ALA A 137 0.38 -5.16 -8.35
N PRO A 138 0.84 -5.97 -7.39
CA PRO A 138 1.58 -7.18 -7.69
C PRO A 138 0.73 -8.22 -8.43
N GLY A 139 1.38 -8.95 -9.32
CA GLY A 139 0.86 -10.21 -9.87
C GLY A 139 1.03 -11.37 -8.88
N GLN A 140 0.70 -12.57 -9.33
CA GLN A 140 0.88 -13.79 -8.55
C GLN A 140 2.37 -14.09 -8.40
N LEU A 141 2.87 -14.19 -7.17
CA LEU A 141 4.25 -14.58 -6.92
C LEU A 141 4.35 -16.10 -6.92
N ILE A 142 5.10 -16.67 -7.86
CA ILE A 142 5.46 -18.09 -7.84
C ILE A 142 6.75 -18.20 -7.02
N LEU A 143 6.68 -18.82 -5.85
CA LEU A 143 7.88 -19.33 -5.17
C LEU A 143 8.24 -20.64 -5.89
N LEU A 144 9.33 -20.60 -6.66
CA LEU A 144 9.99 -21.80 -7.17
C LEU A 144 10.88 -22.41 -6.09
#